data_AF-G3AYB1-F1
#
_entry.id   AF-G3AYB1-F1
#
_cell.length_a   1.000
_cell.length_b   1.000
_cell.length_c   1.000
_cell.angle_alpha   90.00
_cell.angle_beta   90.00
_cell.angle_gamma   90.00
#
_symmetry.space_group_name_H-M   'P 1'
#
loop_
_entity.id
_entity.type
_entity.pdbx_description
1 polymer ?
#
loop_
_entity_poly.entity_id
_entity_poly.type
_entity_poly.pdbx_seq_one_letter_code
_entity_poly.pdbx_strand_id
1 'polypeptide(L)'
;MPPQFGNSLNRFFLPLEETEYQLTSILENLAKDPWAVAHGDRPLRCSGSALNIASSLLGATYSGFGARIMLFSSGPCTLEPGIIVSNKLKEPIRSHSDIDKDNAKHFKKANKFYKSIADRVVKNSHVVDIFGGCLDQIGVLEMKDLCNLTGGVLLLTDAFTTSIFKQSFLRLFNKDEEGFLSMGFNGILDIKTSKELKVSGLIGHASSLSVKTPNVSETEVGIGGTSQYRLCALSPQHTYAVFFDIANTHSLPPNAQSFIQFITHYQHSSGTYRLRVTTVSNLLTSDERVLTQSFDQEAAAVIMSRVTLFKSEQDDGADVLRWVDRMLIRLCQKFADYRKDMDESFRLSPQFSLYPQFIYYLRRSQFLQVFNNSPDETAFYRHILLTENTNNSLIMIQPTLTSFQLDSDPQAVLLDSVSVKDDAILLLDTFFHILIFHGKTISEWRKAGYQDQPDYANFKQLLEEPKQEAAELLVDRFPLPRFIDTEEGGSQARFLYSKLNPSTSYNNQDVIGNGAVVLTDDVSLQVFMGHLQKLVVSGSS
;
A
#
# COMPACT_ATOMS: atom_id res chain seq x y z
N MET A 1 -21.21 -47.39 25.50
CA MET A 1 -21.31 -45.97 25.90
C MET A 1 -21.90 -45.21 24.72
N PRO A 2 -22.82 -44.26 24.94
CA PRO A 2 -23.36 -43.43 23.87
C PRO A 2 -22.23 -42.60 23.22
N PRO A 3 -22.39 -42.18 21.94
CA PRO A 3 -21.29 -41.72 21.10
C PRO A 3 -20.57 -40.50 21.67
N GLN A 4 -19.24 -40.49 21.53
CA GLN A 4 -18.39 -39.32 21.78
C GLN A 4 -18.99 -38.13 21.02
N PHE A 5 -19.45 -37.11 21.74
CA PHE A 5 -19.79 -35.81 21.16
C PHE A 5 -18.51 -35.23 20.54
N GLY A 6 -18.25 -35.55 19.27
CA GLY A 6 -17.35 -34.76 18.43
C GLY A 6 -17.75 -33.29 18.57
N ASN A 7 -16.75 -32.42 18.73
CA ASN A 7 -16.94 -31.00 19.08
C ASN A 7 -18.14 -30.40 18.34
N SER A 8 -19.25 -30.18 19.05
CA SER A 8 -20.55 -29.85 18.42
C SER A 8 -20.48 -28.58 17.56
N LEU A 9 -19.45 -27.76 17.75
CA LEU A 9 -19.15 -26.53 17.01
C LEU A 9 -18.73 -26.77 15.56
N ASN A 10 -18.25 -27.97 15.19
CA ASN A 10 -17.85 -28.27 13.82
C ASN A 10 -19.03 -28.23 12.84
N ARG A 11 -20.28 -28.35 13.34
CA ARG A 11 -21.51 -28.24 12.53
C ARG A 11 -21.67 -26.92 11.78
N PHE A 12 -20.93 -25.88 12.17
CA PHE A 12 -20.96 -24.56 11.53
C PHE A 12 -19.97 -24.45 10.34
N PHE A 13 -19.14 -25.48 10.11
CA PHE A 13 -18.16 -25.51 9.03
C PHE A 13 -18.30 -26.84 8.30
N LEU A 14 -19.01 -26.81 7.17
CA LEU A 14 -19.36 -27.98 6.39
C LEU A 14 -18.67 -27.92 5.01
N PRO A 15 -18.40 -29.07 4.38
CA PRO A 15 -17.92 -29.10 3.00
C PRO A 15 -18.89 -28.39 2.05
N LEU A 16 -18.35 -27.59 1.13
CA LEU A 16 -19.16 -26.84 0.16
C LEU A 16 -19.98 -27.79 -0.73
N GLU A 17 -19.38 -28.89 -1.18
CA GLU A 17 -20.06 -29.90 -2.02
C GLU A 17 -21.33 -30.49 -1.36
N GLU A 18 -21.34 -30.59 -0.02
CA GLU A 18 -22.50 -31.10 0.73
C GLU A 18 -23.59 -30.04 0.96
N THR A 19 -23.23 -28.76 0.89
CA THR A 19 -24.10 -27.66 1.34
C THR A 19 -24.33 -26.55 0.30
N GLU A 20 -23.79 -26.70 -0.92
CA GLU A 20 -23.80 -25.68 -1.99
C GLU A 20 -25.21 -25.13 -2.26
N TYR A 21 -26.19 -26.02 -2.45
CA TYR A 21 -27.56 -25.62 -2.71
C TYR A 21 -28.18 -24.86 -1.54
N GLN A 22 -27.97 -25.36 -0.31
CA GLN A 22 -28.51 -24.72 0.89
C GLN A 22 -27.87 -23.36 1.14
N LEU A 23 -26.55 -23.25 0.97
CA LEU A 23 -25.81 -22.01 1.13
C LEU A 23 -26.24 -20.97 0.09
N THR A 24 -26.31 -21.37 -1.19
CA THR A 24 -26.79 -20.50 -2.28
C THR A 24 -28.20 -20.00 -1.99
N SER A 25 -29.11 -20.90 -1.62
CA SER A 25 -30.48 -20.53 -1.27
C SER A 25 -30.54 -19.55 -0.08
N ILE A 26 -29.72 -19.73 0.96
CA ILE A 26 -29.65 -18.78 2.08
C ILE A 26 -29.17 -17.41 1.59
N LEU A 27 -28.10 -17.36 0.80
CA LEU A 27 -27.50 -16.12 0.29
C LEU A 27 -28.46 -15.36 -0.64
N GLU A 28 -29.17 -16.06 -1.53
CA GLU A 28 -30.16 -15.46 -2.43
C GLU A 28 -31.36 -14.87 -1.69
N ASN A 29 -31.72 -15.46 -0.55
CA ASN A 29 -32.86 -15.03 0.27
C ASN A 29 -32.46 -14.07 1.40
N LEU A 30 -31.19 -13.63 1.49
CA LEU A 30 -30.78 -12.63 2.47
C LEU A 30 -31.52 -11.31 2.24
N ALA A 31 -32.28 -10.89 3.25
CA ALA A 31 -32.95 -9.60 3.26
C ALA A 31 -32.14 -8.56 4.04
N LYS A 32 -32.49 -7.28 3.85
CA LYS A 32 -31.99 -6.21 4.71
C LYS A 32 -32.43 -6.46 6.15
N ASP A 33 -31.62 -5.98 7.08
CA ASP A 33 -31.99 -5.94 8.49
C ASP A 33 -33.39 -5.31 8.66
N PRO A 34 -34.36 -6.00 9.30
CA PRO A 34 -35.74 -5.54 9.40
C PRO A 34 -35.94 -4.42 10.42
N TRP A 35 -34.95 -4.12 11.26
CA TRP A 35 -35.06 -3.10 12.29
C TRP A 35 -35.15 -1.70 11.67
N ALA A 36 -36.23 -0.98 11.96
CA ALA A 36 -36.45 0.37 11.47
C ALA A 36 -35.37 1.34 12.00
N VAL A 37 -34.89 2.21 11.11
CA VAL A 37 -33.91 3.25 11.46
C VAL A 37 -34.64 4.56 11.69
N ALA A 38 -34.54 5.11 12.90
CA ALA A 38 -35.16 6.38 13.24
C ALA A 38 -34.56 7.54 12.42
N HIS A 39 -35.36 8.59 12.18
CA HIS A 39 -34.87 9.80 11.53
C HIS A 39 -33.71 10.42 12.33
N GLY A 40 -32.61 10.74 11.66
CA GLY A 40 -31.41 11.27 12.30
C GLY A 40 -30.48 10.20 12.90
N ASP A 41 -30.79 8.92 12.70
CA ASP A 41 -29.96 7.80 13.17
C ASP A 41 -29.36 7.01 12.00
N ARG A 42 -28.19 6.42 12.25
CA ARG A 42 -27.56 5.37 11.45
C ARG A 42 -28.15 4.01 11.85
N PRO A 43 -28.11 3.00 10.96
CA PRO A 43 -28.42 1.63 11.34
C PRO A 43 -27.58 1.14 12.53
N LEU A 44 -28.18 0.30 13.36
CA LEU A 44 -27.48 -0.37 14.45
C LEU A 44 -26.66 -1.54 13.90
N ARG A 45 -25.33 -1.44 13.96
CA ARG A 45 -24.40 -2.41 13.38
C ARG A 45 -23.44 -2.91 14.45
N CYS A 46 -23.40 -4.22 14.64
CA CYS A 46 -22.59 -4.90 15.65
C CYS A 46 -21.37 -5.64 15.04
N SER A 47 -20.67 -5.01 14.10
CA SER A 47 -19.51 -5.61 13.40
C SER A 47 -18.46 -6.17 14.35
N GLY A 48 -18.18 -5.47 15.47
CA GLY A 48 -17.24 -5.94 16.48
C GLY A 48 -17.70 -7.22 17.20
N SER A 49 -19.00 -7.33 17.50
CA SER A 49 -19.59 -8.56 18.04
C SER A 49 -19.48 -9.73 17.03
N ALA A 50 -19.83 -9.48 15.77
CA ALA A 50 -19.77 -10.47 14.70
C ALA A 50 -18.35 -11.02 14.51
N LEU A 51 -17.34 -10.14 14.44
CA LEU A 51 -15.93 -10.53 14.36
C LEU A 51 -15.46 -11.30 15.60
N ASN A 52 -15.89 -10.88 16.79
CA ASN A 52 -15.54 -11.58 18.02
C ASN A 52 -16.13 -13.00 18.07
N ILE A 53 -17.36 -13.20 17.59
CA ILE A 53 -17.98 -14.53 17.49
C ILE A 53 -17.26 -15.37 16.45
N ALA A 54 -17.05 -14.84 15.24
CA ALA A 54 -16.39 -15.56 14.15
C ALA A 54 -14.98 -16.04 14.53
N SER A 55 -14.16 -15.14 15.09
CA SER A 55 -12.79 -15.46 15.53
C SER A 55 -12.75 -16.46 16.70
N SER A 56 -13.68 -16.36 17.66
CA SER A 56 -13.78 -17.33 18.76
C SER A 56 -14.25 -18.70 18.29
N LEU A 57 -15.25 -18.75 17.41
CA LEU A 57 -15.81 -19.99 16.90
C LEU A 57 -14.78 -20.76 16.08
N LEU A 58 -14.10 -20.08 15.15
CA LEU A 58 -13.00 -20.66 14.39
C LEU A 58 -11.84 -21.07 15.30
N GLY A 59 -11.46 -20.22 16.26
CA GLY A 59 -10.40 -20.53 17.22
C GLY A 59 -10.67 -21.77 18.07
N ALA A 60 -11.93 -22.04 18.40
CA ALA A 60 -12.33 -23.21 19.19
C ALA A 60 -12.45 -24.51 18.37
N THR A 61 -12.43 -24.42 17.03
CA THR A 61 -12.68 -25.56 16.13
C THR A 61 -11.47 -25.91 15.27
N TYR A 62 -10.84 -24.92 14.63
CA TYR A 62 -9.78 -25.10 13.62
C TYR A 62 -8.52 -24.28 13.93
N SER A 63 -8.12 -24.15 15.19
CA SER A 63 -6.85 -23.49 15.55
C SER A 63 -5.65 -24.21 14.90
N GLY A 64 -4.75 -23.44 14.30
CA GLY A 64 -3.55 -23.96 13.63
C GLY A 64 -3.77 -24.44 12.19
N PHE A 65 -4.98 -24.36 11.67
CA PHE A 65 -5.30 -24.62 10.26
C PHE A 65 -5.56 -23.31 9.52
N GLY A 66 -5.24 -23.27 8.23
CA GLY A 66 -5.58 -22.13 7.37
C GLY A 66 -7.09 -21.90 7.32
N ALA A 67 -7.54 -20.77 7.85
CA ALA A 67 -8.94 -20.32 7.79
C ALA A 67 -9.02 -18.82 7.55
N ARG A 68 -10.10 -18.36 6.93
CA ARG A 68 -10.28 -16.97 6.50
C ARG A 68 -11.66 -16.45 6.88
N ILE A 69 -11.69 -15.34 7.61
CA ILE A 69 -12.90 -14.60 7.98
C ILE A 69 -13.01 -13.43 7.01
N MET A 70 -14.09 -13.38 6.22
CA MET A 70 -14.35 -12.27 5.30
C MET A 70 -15.45 -11.38 5.86
N LEU A 71 -15.10 -10.16 6.28
CA LEU A 71 -16.06 -9.16 6.74
C LEU A 71 -16.51 -8.28 5.56
N PHE A 72 -17.80 -8.31 5.24
CA PHE A 72 -18.42 -7.36 4.33
C PHE A 72 -19.19 -6.30 5.13
N SER A 73 -18.69 -5.06 5.16
CA SER A 73 -19.31 -3.97 5.92
C SER A 73 -19.78 -2.84 5.02
N SER A 74 -21.05 -2.45 5.20
CA SER A 74 -21.69 -1.35 4.47
C SER A 74 -21.82 -0.07 5.31
N GLY A 75 -20.95 0.11 6.31
CA GLY A 75 -20.97 1.23 7.24
C GLY A 75 -20.18 0.95 8.53
N PRO A 76 -20.06 1.93 9.43
CA PRO A 76 -19.32 1.79 10.68
C PRO A 76 -20.06 0.93 11.70
N CYS A 77 -19.31 0.34 12.64
CA CYS A 77 -19.89 -0.31 13.83
C CYS A 77 -20.50 0.76 14.75
N THR A 78 -21.78 0.64 15.07
CA THR A 78 -22.54 1.61 15.89
C THR A 78 -23.04 1.05 17.22
N LEU A 79 -22.72 -0.22 17.50
CA LEU A 79 -22.99 -0.90 18.75
C LEU A 79 -21.73 -1.47 19.38
N GLU A 80 -21.71 -1.56 20.71
CA GLU A 80 -20.65 -2.25 21.44
C GLU A 80 -20.75 -3.77 21.27
N PRO A 81 -19.64 -4.51 21.36
CA PRO A 81 -18.27 -4.01 21.47
C PRO A 81 -17.70 -3.51 20.12
N GLY A 82 -16.71 -2.62 20.18
CA GLY A 82 -15.98 -2.15 18.99
C GLY A 82 -16.71 -1.04 18.22
N ILE A 83 -17.45 -0.18 18.93
CA ILE A 83 -18.14 0.96 18.35
C ILE A 83 -17.16 1.97 17.73
N ILE A 84 -17.44 2.42 16.50
CA ILE A 84 -16.64 3.42 15.77
C ILE A 84 -17.24 4.82 15.94
N VAL A 85 -18.57 4.88 15.87
CA VAL A 85 -19.37 6.11 16.02
C VAL A 85 -20.73 5.74 16.62
N SER A 86 -21.38 6.63 17.36
CA SER A 86 -22.76 6.34 17.79
C SER A 86 -23.72 6.27 16.61
N ASN A 87 -24.90 5.72 16.88
CA ASN A 87 -25.97 5.69 15.90
C ASN A 87 -26.51 7.09 15.58
N LYS A 88 -26.19 8.16 16.30
CA LYS A 88 -26.76 9.48 16.03
C LYS A 88 -25.99 10.20 14.92
N LEU A 89 -26.64 10.59 13.82
CA LEU A 89 -26.00 11.31 12.69
C LEU A 89 -25.40 12.66 13.10
N LYS A 90 -25.91 13.28 14.17
CA LYS A 90 -25.33 14.51 14.76
C LYS A 90 -23.89 14.33 15.25
N GLU A 91 -23.49 13.09 15.55
CA GLU A 91 -22.10 12.77 15.86
C GLU A 91 -21.40 12.39 14.54
N PRO A 92 -20.43 13.19 14.08
CA PRO A 92 -19.68 12.88 12.87
C PRO A 92 -18.76 11.68 13.12
N ILE A 93 -18.41 10.99 12.04
CA ILE A 93 -17.33 10.00 12.09
C ILE A 93 -16.00 10.75 12.22
N ARG A 94 -15.09 10.26 13.06
CA ARG A 94 -13.79 10.89 13.30
C ARG A 94 -13.02 11.18 12.01
N SER A 95 -12.39 12.35 11.96
CA SER A 95 -11.39 12.77 10.98
C SER A 95 -9.97 12.65 11.55
N HIS A 96 -8.93 12.84 10.71
CA HIS A 96 -7.54 12.95 11.20
C HIS A 96 -7.41 14.05 12.26
N SER A 97 -8.02 15.23 12.03
CA SER A 97 -7.95 16.33 13.00
C SER A 97 -8.59 15.98 14.35
N ASP A 98 -9.66 15.18 14.36
CA ASP A 98 -10.28 14.73 15.62
C ASP A 98 -9.38 13.77 16.37
N ILE A 99 -8.62 12.93 15.68
CA ILE A 99 -7.66 11.98 16.27
C ILE A 99 -6.46 12.75 16.83
N ASP A 100 -5.88 13.65 16.04
CA ASP A 100 -4.69 14.43 16.42
C ASP A 100 -4.96 15.33 17.63
N LYS A 101 -6.16 15.90 17.72
CA LYS A 101 -6.60 16.75 18.85
C LYS A 101 -7.16 15.94 20.04
N ASP A 102 -7.08 14.62 19.99
CA ASP A 102 -7.64 13.68 20.98
C ASP A 102 -9.15 13.88 21.27
N ASN A 103 -9.91 14.33 20.26
CA ASN A 103 -11.36 14.52 20.29
C ASN A 103 -12.14 13.28 19.81
N ALA A 104 -11.47 12.28 19.23
CA ALA A 104 -12.07 11.05 18.72
C ALA A 104 -12.48 10.08 19.84
N LYS A 105 -13.65 10.33 20.46
CA LYS A 105 -14.17 9.64 21.66
C LYS A 105 -14.07 8.11 21.66
N HIS A 106 -14.36 7.46 20.53
CA HIS A 106 -14.44 6.00 20.43
C HIS A 106 -13.12 5.33 20.02
N PHE A 107 -12.19 6.11 19.45
CA PHE A 107 -11.03 5.60 18.71
C PHE A 107 -10.14 4.67 19.54
N LYS A 108 -9.64 5.14 20.69
CA LYS A 108 -8.72 4.36 21.55
C LYS A 108 -9.34 3.05 22.04
N LYS A 109 -10.64 3.06 22.41
CA LYS A 109 -11.35 1.88 22.90
C LYS A 109 -11.60 0.87 21.78
N ALA A 110 -12.01 1.34 20.60
CA ALA A 110 -12.23 0.49 19.44
C ALA A 110 -10.94 -0.14 18.93
N ASN A 111 -9.86 0.64 18.80
CA ASN A 111 -8.55 0.15 18.40
C ASN A 111 -8.06 -0.98 19.34
N LYS A 112 -8.10 -0.76 20.66
CA LYS A 112 -7.74 -1.80 21.65
C LYS A 112 -8.59 -3.06 21.51
N PHE A 113 -9.88 -2.92 21.23
CA PHE A 113 -10.78 -4.06 21.05
C PHE A 113 -10.43 -4.87 19.79
N TYR A 114 -10.31 -4.22 18.63
CA TYR A 114 -9.98 -4.91 17.39
C TYR A 114 -8.56 -5.49 17.39
N LYS A 115 -7.58 -4.81 18.02
CA LYS A 115 -6.25 -5.37 18.26
C LYS A 115 -6.32 -6.69 19.04
N SER A 116 -7.16 -6.77 20.07
CA SER A 116 -7.32 -8.00 20.86
C SER A 116 -7.92 -9.17 20.05
N ILE A 117 -8.75 -8.87 19.05
CA ILE A 117 -9.24 -9.86 18.09
C ILE A 117 -8.11 -10.26 17.15
N ALA A 118 -7.35 -9.28 16.63
CA ALA A 118 -6.20 -9.51 15.75
C ALA A 118 -5.17 -10.46 16.40
N ASP A 119 -4.80 -10.22 17.66
CA ASP A 119 -3.87 -11.08 18.40
C ASP A 119 -4.40 -12.52 18.54
N ARG A 120 -5.72 -12.67 18.72
CA ARG A 120 -6.37 -13.99 18.83
C ARG A 120 -6.35 -14.74 17.51
N VAL A 121 -6.70 -14.09 16.41
CA VAL A 121 -6.70 -14.74 15.08
C VAL A 121 -5.27 -15.09 14.64
N VAL A 122 -4.29 -14.23 14.92
CA VAL A 122 -2.87 -14.51 14.69
C VAL A 122 -2.44 -15.76 15.45
N LYS A 123 -2.76 -15.86 16.75
CA LYS A 123 -2.43 -17.05 17.57
C LYS A 123 -3.00 -18.34 16.98
N ASN A 124 -4.16 -18.27 16.36
CA ASN A 124 -4.83 -19.41 15.74
C ASN A 124 -4.43 -19.64 14.27
N SER A 125 -3.56 -18.82 13.68
CA SER A 125 -3.19 -18.84 12.26
C SER A 125 -4.38 -18.59 11.32
N HIS A 126 -5.32 -17.75 11.75
CA HIS A 126 -6.49 -17.36 10.96
C HIS A 126 -6.31 -15.97 10.34
N VAL A 127 -6.99 -15.77 9.22
CA VAL A 127 -6.91 -14.56 8.40
C VAL A 127 -8.20 -13.77 8.55
N VAL A 128 -8.11 -12.45 8.54
CA VAL A 128 -9.29 -11.57 8.50
C VAL A 128 -9.17 -10.61 7.33
N ASP A 129 -10.13 -10.70 6.40
CA ASP A 129 -10.29 -9.78 5.29
C ASP A 129 -11.40 -8.76 5.63
N ILE A 130 -11.23 -7.52 5.20
CA ILE A 130 -12.21 -6.44 5.36
C ILE A 130 -12.56 -5.87 3.98
N PHE A 131 -13.83 -6.00 3.62
CA PHE A 131 -14.42 -5.43 2.42
C PHE A 131 -15.43 -4.34 2.82
N GLY A 132 -15.07 -3.09 2.56
CA GLY A 132 -15.93 -1.92 2.71
C GLY A 132 -16.68 -1.60 1.43
N GLY A 133 -18.02 -1.56 1.51
CA GLY A 133 -18.91 -1.12 0.44
C GLY A 133 -19.81 0.01 0.96
N CYS A 134 -19.24 1.20 1.15
CA CYS A 134 -19.88 2.33 1.81
C CYS A 134 -19.36 3.65 1.23
N LEU A 135 -20.25 4.64 1.09
CA LEU A 135 -19.91 5.99 0.64
C LEU A 135 -19.13 6.82 1.68
N ASP A 136 -19.09 6.33 2.92
CA ASP A 136 -18.42 6.97 4.06
C ASP A 136 -17.59 5.90 4.81
N GLN A 137 -16.82 6.33 5.80
CA GLN A 137 -15.90 5.48 6.57
C GLN A 137 -16.61 4.35 7.32
N ILE A 138 -15.96 3.19 7.43
CA ILE A 138 -16.48 2.01 8.13
C ILE A 138 -15.72 1.69 9.43
N GLY A 139 -14.64 2.41 9.73
CA GLY A 139 -13.77 2.12 10.88
C GLY A 139 -12.57 1.25 10.52
N VAL A 140 -12.09 1.32 9.28
CA VAL A 140 -10.89 0.60 8.83
C VAL A 140 -9.70 0.96 9.68
N LEU A 141 -9.51 2.23 10.05
CA LEU A 141 -8.34 2.62 10.85
C LEU A 141 -8.25 1.83 12.16
N GLU A 142 -9.37 1.63 12.87
CA GLU A 142 -9.40 0.85 14.12
C GLU A 142 -9.32 -0.65 13.87
N MET A 143 -9.78 -1.11 12.71
CA MET A 143 -9.78 -2.53 12.34
C MET A 143 -8.51 -2.98 11.60
N LYS A 144 -7.62 -2.06 11.21
CA LYS A 144 -6.49 -2.33 10.29
C LYS A 144 -5.62 -3.50 10.73
N ASP A 145 -5.44 -3.69 12.04
CA ASP A 145 -4.57 -4.73 12.60
C ASP A 145 -5.11 -6.14 12.33
N LEU A 146 -6.42 -6.29 12.10
CA LEU A 146 -7.02 -7.55 11.68
C LEU A 146 -6.44 -8.03 10.35
N CYS A 147 -6.28 -7.12 9.38
CA CYS A 147 -5.68 -7.41 8.09
C CYS A 147 -4.15 -7.39 8.18
N ASN A 148 -3.58 -6.31 8.73
CA ASN A 148 -2.12 -6.08 8.75
C ASN A 148 -1.36 -7.20 9.46
N LEU A 149 -1.87 -7.73 10.57
CA LEU A 149 -1.15 -8.77 11.32
C LEU A 149 -1.35 -10.17 10.75
N THR A 150 -2.36 -10.36 9.89
CA THR A 150 -2.72 -11.67 9.34
C THR A 150 -2.41 -11.85 7.85
N GLY A 151 -2.07 -10.78 7.12
CA GLY A 151 -1.94 -10.83 5.65
C GLY A 151 -3.29 -10.91 4.94
N GLY A 152 -4.35 -10.47 5.62
CA GLY A 152 -5.70 -10.41 5.05
C GLY A 152 -5.87 -9.22 4.11
N VAL A 153 -6.86 -9.30 3.22
CA VAL A 153 -7.22 -8.26 2.27
C VAL A 153 -7.90 -7.09 2.98
N LEU A 154 -7.54 -5.88 2.60
CA LEU A 154 -8.26 -4.67 2.96
C LEU A 154 -8.69 -3.97 1.67
N LEU A 155 -10.00 -3.91 1.41
CA LEU A 155 -10.57 -3.27 0.22
C LEU A 155 -11.64 -2.26 0.62
N LEU A 156 -11.49 -1.02 0.17
CA LEU A 156 -12.50 0.04 0.32
C LEU A 156 -13.11 0.41 -1.03
N THR A 157 -14.43 0.40 -1.09
CA THR A 157 -15.22 0.80 -2.26
C THR A 157 -16.47 1.55 -1.84
N ASP A 158 -16.96 2.41 -2.74
CA ASP A 158 -18.19 3.19 -2.54
C ASP A 158 -19.43 2.30 -2.34
N ALA A 159 -19.45 1.14 -2.99
CA ALA A 159 -20.52 0.13 -2.88
C ALA A 159 -20.08 -1.24 -3.41
N PHE A 160 -20.71 -2.29 -2.90
CA PHE A 160 -20.53 -3.67 -3.38
C PHE A 160 -21.07 -3.92 -4.80
N THR A 161 -21.81 -2.97 -5.38
CA THR A 161 -22.31 -3.07 -6.76
C THR A 161 -21.27 -2.67 -7.80
N THR A 162 -20.20 -1.98 -7.39
CA THR A 162 -19.16 -1.45 -8.28
C THR A 162 -18.34 -2.57 -8.93
N SER A 163 -17.87 -2.32 -10.16
CA SER A 163 -16.94 -3.24 -10.85
C SER A 163 -15.64 -3.42 -10.08
N ILE A 164 -15.16 -2.37 -9.41
CA ILE A 164 -13.96 -2.40 -8.56
C ILE A 164 -14.11 -3.49 -7.49
N PHE A 165 -15.21 -3.46 -6.72
CA PHE A 165 -15.45 -4.48 -5.70
C PHE A 165 -15.57 -5.87 -6.31
N LYS A 166 -16.48 -6.04 -7.29
CA LYS A 166 -16.78 -7.36 -7.87
C LYS A 166 -15.54 -8.04 -8.44
N GLN A 167 -14.78 -7.31 -9.26
CA GLN A 167 -13.59 -7.86 -9.91
C GLN A 167 -12.44 -8.07 -8.91
N SER A 168 -12.21 -7.15 -7.97
CA SER A 168 -11.19 -7.35 -6.92
C SER A 168 -11.53 -8.56 -6.05
N PHE A 169 -12.80 -8.70 -5.65
CA PHE A 169 -13.24 -9.84 -4.84
C PHE A 169 -13.05 -11.17 -5.57
N LEU A 170 -13.40 -11.24 -6.87
CA LEU A 170 -13.16 -12.44 -7.67
C LEU A 170 -11.67 -12.76 -7.82
N ARG A 171 -10.81 -11.74 -8.00
CA ARG A 171 -9.35 -11.91 -8.12
C ARG A 171 -8.69 -12.51 -6.91
N LEU A 172 -9.28 -12.32 -5.72
CA LEU A 172 -8.80 -12.98 -4.52
C LEU A 172 -8.78 -14.51 -4.68
N PHE A 173 -9.67 -15.06 -5.50
CA PHE A 173 -9.79 -16.49 -5.77
C PHE A 173 -9.13 -16.91 -7.10
N ASN A 174 -8.24 -16.08 -7.64
CA ASN A 174 -7.46 -16.45 -8.81
C ASN A 174 -6.67 -17.73 -8.55
N LYS A 175 -6.63 -18.55 -9.60
CA LYS A 175 -5.96 -19.85 -9.58
C LYS A 175 -4.57 -19.76 -10.22
N ASP A 176 -3.68 -20.64 -9.79
CA ASP A 176 -2.41 -20.89 -10.43
C ASP A 176 -2.58 -21.74 -11.71
N GLU A 177 -1.46 -22.02 -12.39
CA GLU A 177 -1.43 -22.84 -13.60
C GLU A 177 -1.93 -24.28 -13.38
N GLU A 178 -1.87 -24.78 -12.14
CA GLU A 178 -2.33 -26.11 -11.73
C GLU A 178 -3.83 -26.12 -11.36
N GLY A 179 -4.49 -24.96 -11.35
CA GLY A 179 -5.91 -24.81 -11.03
C GLY A 179 -6.22 -24.71 -9.53
N PHE A 180 -5.22 -24.58 -8.66
CA PHE A 180 -5.40 -24.33 -7.22
C PHE A 180 -5.44 -22.83 -6.94
N LEU A 181 -6.08 -22.42 -5.82
CA LEU A 181 -6.08 -21.02 -5.42
C LEU A 181 -4.65 -20.53 -5.15
N SER A 182 -4.30 -19.36 -5.67
CA SER A 182 -2.97 -18.75 -5.52
C SER A 182 -2.61 -18.38 -4.07
N MET A 183 -3.61 -18.29 -3.19
CA MET A 183 -3.40 -18.00 -1.78
C MET A 183 -2.74 -19.17 -1.03
N GLY A 184 -1.92 -18.84 -0.04
CA GLY A 184 -1.37 -19.78 0.95
C GLY A 184 -1.77 -19.37 2.36
N PHE A 185 -1.70 -20.31 3.29
CA PHE A 185 -2.10 -20.11 4.68
C PHE A 185 -1.08 -20.64 5.68
N ASN A 186 -1.23 -20.26 6.95
CA ASN A 186 -0.45 -20.80 8.08
C ASN A 186 1.07 -20.79 7.80
N GLY A 187 1.54 -19.67 7.27
CA GLY A 187 2.93 -19.45 6.93
C GLY A 187 3.79 -19.17 8.15
N ILE A 188 5.01 -19.70 8.13
CA ILE A 188 6.11 -19.34 9.02
C ILE A 188 7.31 -18.99 8.17
N LEU A 189 7.79 -17.76 8.30
CA LEU A 189 9.05 -17.31 7.71
C LEU A 189 10.15 -17.37 8.77
N ASP A 190 11.16 -18.21 8.53
CA ASP A 190 12.37 -18.31 9.35
C ASP A 190 13.57 -17.77 8.55
N ILE A 191 14.34 -16.89 9.17
CA ILE A 191 15.45 -16.17 8.54
C ILE A 191 16.76 -16.59 9.20
N LYS A 192 17.61 -17.25 8.43
CA LYS A 192 18.96 -17.63 8.84
C LYS A 192 19.97 -16.71 8.20
N THR A 193 21.03 -16.37 8.93
CA THR A 193 22.10 -15.52 8.45
C THR A 193 23.46 -16.07 8.88
N SER A 194 24.52 -15.71 8.16
CA SER A 194 25.89 -15.88 8.65
C SER A 194 26.10 -15.10 9.96
N LYS A 195 27.16 -15.43 10.72
CA LYS A 195 27.42 -14.86 12.05
C LYS A 195 27.65 -13.35 12.05
N GLU A 196 28.08 -12.83 10.91
CA GLU A 196 28.41 -11.42 10.67
C GLU A 196 27.16 -10.55 10.47
N LEU A 197 26.00 -11.17 10.23
CA LEU A 197 24.72 -10.48 10.02
C LEU A 197 23.69 -10.92 11.05
N LYS A 198 22.97 -9.94 11.60
CA LYS A 198 21.83 -10.16 12.48
C LYS A 198 20.56 -9.58 11.86
N VAL A 199 19.42 -10.14 12.20
CA VAL A 199 18.09 -9.68 11.78
C VAL A 199 17.63 -8.60 12.76
N SER A 200 17.42 -7.38 12.27
CA SER A 200 16.87 -6.26 13.05
C SER A 200 15.35 -6.29 13.13
N GLY A 201 14.69 -6.80 12.09
CA GLY A 201 13.26 -6.96 12.09
C GLY A 201 12.65 -6.99 10.69
N LEU A 202 11.33 -6.92 10.64
CA LEU A 202 10.54 -7.00 9.43
C LEU A 202 9.46 -5.90 9.39
N ILE A 203 9.22 -5.31 8.22
CA ILE A 203 8.07 -4.43 7.95
C ILE A 203 7.25 -5.00 6.78
N GLY A 204 5.98 -5.27 7.07
CA GLY A 204 5.00 -5.88 6.16
C GLY A 204 3.94 -6.63 6.96
N HIS A 205 3.03 -7.33 6.27
CA HIS A 205 1.88 -7.98 6.91
C HIS A 205 2.24 -9.31 7.57
N ALA A 206 2.77 -9.24 8.79
CA ALA A 206 3.26 -10.38 9.54
C ALA A 206 3.09 -10.17 11.05
N SER A 207 3.31 -11.23 11.81
CA SER A 207 3.34 -11.17 13.28
C SER A 207 4.59 -11.86 13.83
N SER A 208 5.19 -11.30 14.88
CA SER A 208 6.36 -11.90 15.55
C SER A 208 5.98 -13.21 16.24
N LEU A 209 6.81 -14.25 16.08
CA LEU A 209 6.73 -15.46 16.90
C LEU A 209 7.55 -15.36 18.19
N SER A 210 8.24 -14.22 18.41
CA SER A 210 9.06 -13.96 19.60
C SER A 210 10.12 -15.04 19.88
N VAL A 211 10.61 -15.68 18.82
CA VAL A 211 11.68 -16.67 18.89
C VAL A 211 13.01 -15.93 18.91
N LYS A 212 13.77 -16.12 19.99
CA LYS A 212 15.12 -15.56 20.14
C LYS A 212 16.15 -16.55 19.61
N THR A 213 16.97 -16.09 18.70
CA THR A 213 18.10 -16.86 18.12
C THR A 213 19.37 -16.01 18.15
N PRO A 214 20.56 -16.62 18.03
CA PRO A 214 21.83 -15.86 18.06
C PRO A 214 21.97 -14.80 16.96
N ASN A 215 21.19 -14.93 15.88
CA ASN A 215 21.18 -14.00 14.76
C ASN A 215 20.11 -12.90 14.87
N VAL A 216 19.52 -12.66 16.04
CA VAL A 216 18.63 -11.50 16.27
C VAL A 216 19.47 -10.31 16.73
N SER A 217 19.25 -9.14 16.12
CA SER A 217 19.92 -7.89 16.52
C SER A 217 19.30 -7.31 17.79
N GLU A 218 20.10 -6.58 18.55
CA GLU A 218 19.63 -5.73 19.64
C GLU A 218 19.01 -4.43 19.12
N THR A 219 19.37 -4.03 17.90
CA THR A 219 18.80 -2.87 17.20
C THR A 219 17.55 -3.30 16.42
N GLU A 220 16.38 -2.95 16.94
CA GLU A 220 15.09 -3.33 16.33
C GLU A 220 14.63 -2.33 15.26
N VAL A 221 14.14 -2.85 14.14
CA VAL A 221 13.48 -2.06 13.07
C VAL A 221 12.17 -2.76 12.67
N GLY A 222 11.05 -2.06 12.82
CA GLY A 222 9.74 -2.66 12.54
C GLY A 222 9.36 -3.70 13.59
N ILE A 223 8.90 -4.86 13.14
CA ILE A 223 8.64 -6.03 13.98
C ILE A 223 9.98 -6.70 14.29
N GLY A 224 10.63 -6.28 15.36
CA GLY A 224 11.95 -6.75 15.79
C GLY A 224 11.93 -7.90 16.81
N GLY A 225 13.09 -8.13 17.43
CA GLY A 225 13.25 -9.08 18.54
C GLY A 225 13.12 -10.56 18.17
N THR A 226 13.04 -10.88 16.87
CA THR A 226 12.93 -12.25 16.38
C THR A 226 13.51 -12.44 14.98
N SER A 227 13.79 -13.70 14.62
CA SER A 227 14.12 -14.15 13.26
C SER A 227 13.01 -14.99 12.64
N GLN A 228 11.88 -15.19 13.35
CA GLN A 228 10.75 -15.99 12.90
C GLN A 228 9.43 -15.22 12.95
N TYR A 229 8.69 -15.26 11.85
CA TYR A 229 7.45 -14.51 11.67
C TYR A 229 6.32 -15.43 11.23
N ARG A 230 5.12 -15.17 11.76
CA ARG A 230 3.87 -15.79 11.32
C ARG A 230 3.26 -14.99 10.19
N LEU A 231 2.86 -15.69 9.15
CA LEU A 231 2.21 -15.17 7.96
C LEU A 231 0.88 -15.93 7.79
N CYS A 232 -0.22 -15.46 8.40
CA CYS A 232 -1.46 -16.24 8.45
C CYS A 232 -2.05 -16.49 7.05
N ALA A 233 -1.97 -15.48 6.18
CA ALA A 233 -2.18 -15.55 4.74
C ALA A 233 -0.92 -15.15 3.98
N LEU A 234 -0.81 -15.70 2.78
CA LEU A 234 0.25 -15.47 1.82
C LEU A 234 -0.38 -15.39 0.43
N SER A 235 0.22 -14.62 -0.46
CA SER A 235 -0.03 -14.70 -1.89
C SER A 235 1.27 -14.38 -2.64
N PRO A 236 1.35 -14.65 -3.96
CA PRO A 236 2.50 -14.25 -4.76
C PRO A 236 2.80 -12.74 -4.73
N GLN A 237 1.82 -11.91 -4.35
CA GLN A 237 1.97 -10.45 -4.26
C GLN A 237 2.56 -9.97 -2.92
N HIS A 238 2.48 -10.77 -1.86
CA HIS A 238 2.97 -10.37 -0.54
C HIS A 238 4.49 -10.21 -0.54
N THR A 239 4.94 -8.98 -0.28
CA THR A 239 6.36 -8.60 -0.20
C THR A 239 6.69 -8.05 1.19
N TYR A 240 7.76 -8.54 1.80
CA TYR A 240 8.19 -8.17 3.15
C TYR A 240 9.56 -7.48 3.13
N ALA A 241 9.70 -6.36 3.82
CA ALA A 241 11.01 -5.70 3.99
C ALA A 241 11.70 -6.26 5.23
N VAL A 242 12.85 -6.89 5.06
CA VAL A 242 13.65 -7.46 6.16
C VAL A 242 14.91 -6.61 6.34
N PHE A 243 15.15 -6.22 7.59
CA PHE A 243 16.26 -5.35 7.97
C PHE A 243 17.35 -6.18 8.65
N PHE A 244 18.60 -5.87 8.30
CA PHE A 244 19.77 -6.54 8.82
C PHE A 244 20.72 -5.53 9.46
N ASP A 245 21.43 -6.01 10.48
CA ASP A 245 22.47 -5.29 11.19
C ASP A 245 23.80 -6.03 11.00
N ILE A 246 24.87 -5.27 10.76
CA ILE A 246 26.21 -5.84 10.56
C ILE A 246 26.85 -5.97 11.94
N ALA A 247 26.92 -7.20 12.45
CA ALA A 247 27.45 -7.50 13.78
C ALA A 247 28.96 -7.71 13.81
N ASN A 248 29.62 -7.70 12.64
CA ASN A 248 31.04 -7.99 12.56
C ASN A 248 31.91 -6.82 13.06
N THR A 249 32.78 -7.11 14.03
CA THR A 249 33.74 -6.17 14.62
C THR A 249 35.18 -6.44 14.20
N HIS A 250 35.44 -7.51 13.43
CA HIS A 250 36.77 -7.93 13.01
C HIS A 250 37.06 -7.62 11.54
N SER A 251 38.35 -7.50 11.18
CA SER A 251 38.75 -7.31 9.78
C SER A 251 38.35 -8.53 8.93
N LEU A 252 37.60 -8.27 7.87
CA LEU A 252 37.12 -9.30 6.96
C LEU A 252 38.24 -9.80 6.05
N PRO A 253 38.32 -11.11 5.75
CA PRO A 253 39.20 -11.60 4.70
C PRO A 253 38.78 -11.02 3.33
N PRO A 254 39.72 -10.91 2.37
CA PRO A 254 39.38 -10.53 1.01
C PRO A 254 38.27 -11.44 0.44
N ASN A 255 37.24 -10.84 -0.14
CA ASN A 255 36.05 -11.54 -0.66
C ASN A 255 35.20 -12.28 0.39
N ALA A 256 35.19 -11.82 1.64
CA ALA A 256 34.27 -12.35 2.64
C ALA A 256 32.82 -12.30 2.15
N GLN A 257 32.07 -13.38 2.32
CA GLN A 257 30.67 -13.47 1.94
C GLN A 257 29.80 -13.67 3.16
N SER A 258 28.62 -13.05 3.13
CA SER A 258 27.53 -13.30 4.05
C SER A 258 26.40 -14.00 3.33
N PHE A 259 25.78 -14.96 4.01
CA PHE A 259 24.65 -15.71 3.47
C PHE A 259 23.40 -15.34 4.25
N ILE A 260 22.29 -15.23 3.53
CA ILE A 260 20.96 -15.06 4.09
C ILE A 260 20.10 -16.16 3.48
N GLN A 261 19.39 -16.91 4.31
CA GLN A 261 18.46 -17.94 3.88
C GLN A 261 17.08 -17.64 4.46
N PHE A 262 16.11 -17.45 3.57
CA PHE A 262 14.70 -17.30 3.88
C PHE A 262 14.02 -18.66 3.71
N ILE A 263 13.38 -19.14 4.76
CA ILE A 263 12.69 -20.43 4.82
C ILE A 263 11.22 -20.15 5.13
N THR A 264 10.36 -20.25 4.13
CA THR A 264 8.92 -20.07 4.29
C THR A 264 8.21 -21.42 4.23
N HIS A 265 7.74 -21.89 5.37
CA HIS A 265 6.87 -23.06 5.46
C HIS A 265 5.41 -22.61 5.45
N TYR A 266 4.56 -23.19 4.60
CA TYR A 266 3.16 -22.79 4.51
C TYR A 266 2.24 -23.90 4.01
N GLN A 267 0.95 -23.75 4.27
CA GLN A 267 -0.10 -24.60 3.73
C GLN A 267 -0.52 -24.08 2.35
N HIS A 268 -0.31 -24.90 1.31
CA HIS A 268 -0.77 -24.62 -0.04
C HIS A 268 -2.26 -24.95 -0.20
N SER A 269 -2.95 -24.27 -1.11
CA SER A 269 -4.39 -24.48 -1.36
C SER A 269 -4.75 -25.87 -1.88
N SER A 270 -3.78 -26.65 -2.37
CA SER A 270 -3.95 -28.08 -2.68
C SER A 270 -4.06 -29.00 -1.45
N GLY A 271 -3.84 -28.47 -0.24
CA GLY A 271 -3.82 -29.23 1.01
C GLY A 271 -2.43 -29.75 1.42
N THR A 272 -1.41 -29.59 0.57
CA THR A 272 -0.02 -29.96 0.91
C THR A 272 0.67 -28.86 1.72
N TYR A 273 1.54 -29.24 2.65
CA TYR A 273 2.49 -28.31 3.26
C TYR A 273 3.71 -28.16 2.36
N ARG A 274 4.07 -26.92 2.04
CA ARG A 274 5.19 -26.58 1.14
C ARG A 274 6.26 -25.81 1.91
N LEU A 275 7.50 -25.99 1.49
CA LEU A 275 8.67 -25.27 1.98
C LEU A 275 9.31 -24.51 0.83
N ARG A 276 9.32 -23.17 0.90
CA ARG A 276 10.05 -22.32 -0.03
C ARG A 276 11.35 -21.89 0.62
N VAL A 277 12.48 -22.19 -0.02
CA VAL A 277 13.80 -21.82 0.48
C VAL A 277 14.48 -20.92 -0.55
N THR A 278 14.89 -19.73 -0.14
CA THR A 278 15.66 -18.79 -0.96
C THR A 278 16.94 -18.46 -0.22
N THR A 279 18.09 -18.82 -0.81
CA THR A 279 19.41 -18.52 -0.24
C THR A 279 20.10 -17.50 -1.14
N VAL A 280 20.56 -16.41 -0.55
CA VAL A 280 21.33 -15.35 -1.24
C VAL A 280 22.67 -15.18 -0.54
N SER A 281 23.68 -14.76 -1.31
CA SER A 281 25.01 -14.43 -0.81
C SER A 281 25.34 -12.99 -1.19
N ASN A 282 25.88 -12.23 -0.25
CA ASN A 282 26.34 -10.86 -0.46
C ASN A 282 27.80 -10.72 -0.04
N LEU A 283 28.56 -9.99 -0.85
CA LEU A 283 29.93 -9.60 -0.51
C LEU A 283 29.92 -8.67 0.72
N LEU A 284 30.71 -8.99 1.72
CA LEU A 284 31.00 -8.10 2.83
C LEU A 284 32.28 -7.34 2.52
N THR A 285 32.18 -6.02 2.38
CA THR A 285 33.31 -5.15 2.05
C THR A 285 33.20 -3.82 2.75
N SER A 286 34.36 -3.23 3.08
CA SER A 286 34.48 -1.84 3.51
C SER A 286 34.86 -0.91 2.35
N ASP A 287 34.99 -1.42 1.13
CA ASP A 287 35.30 -0.62 -0.06
C ASP A 287 34.07 0.19 -0.48
N GLU A 288 34.15 1.50 -0.23
CA GLU A 288 33.10 2.46 -0.54
C GLU A 288 32.74 2.50 -2.03
N ARG A 289 33.67 2.20 -2.94
CA ARG A 289 33.37 2.16 -4.38
C ARG A 289 32.43 1.02 -4.72
N VAL A 290 32.69 -0.16 -4.16
CA VAL A 290 31.83 -1.34 -4.35
C VAL A 290 30.47 -1.13 -3.70
N LEU A 291 30.43 -0.51 -2.51
CA LEU A 291 29.17 -0.15 -1.84
C LEU A 291 28.35 0.84 -2.68
N THR A 292 28.99 1.87 -3.22
CA THR A 292 28.33 2.88 -4.08
C THR A 292 27.76 2.25 -5.35
N GLN A 293 28.50 1.34 -5.98
CA GLN A 293 28.08 0.67 -7.22
C GLN A 293 26.96 -0.36 -6.99
N SER A 294 26.84 -0.90 -5.78
CA SER A 294 25.81 -1.90 -5.42
C SER A 294 24.55 -1.29 -4.81
N PHE A 295 24.48 0.04 -4.70
CA PHE A 295 23.31 0.72 -4.18
C PHE A 295 22.15 0.67 -5.17
N ASP A 296 21.04 0.07 -4.73
CA ASP A 296 19.78 0.04 -5.46
C ASP A 296 18.87 1.16 -4.91
N GLN A 297 18.81 2.28 -5.63
CA GLN A 297 17.99 3.43 -5.25
C GLN A 297 16.48 3.16 -5.24
N GLU A 298 16.01 2.24 -6.07
CA GLU A 298 14.60 1.89 -6.18
C GLU A 298 14.16 1.08 -4.96
N ALA A 299 14.88 0.00 -4.66
CA ALA A 299 14.65 -0.78 -3.44
C ALA A 299 14.85 0.08 -2.18
N ALA A 300 15.87 0.95 -2.15
CA ALA A 300 16.10 1.85 -1.03
C ALA A 300 14.94 2.83 -0.82
N ALA A 301 14.37 3.39 -1.89
CA ALA A 301 13.21 4.29 -1.79
C ALA A 301 11.98 3.58 -1.22
N VAL A 302 11.71 2.36 -1.65
CA VAL A 302 10.58 1.55 -1.14
C VAL A 302 10.80 1.15 0.32
N ILE A 303 12.01 0.70 0.67
CA ILE A 303 12.38 0.36 2.05
C ILE A 303 12.26 1.61 2.95
N MET A 304 12.79 2.75 2.51
CA MET A 304 12.67 4.02 3.23
C MET A 304 11.20 4.41 3.42
N SER A 305 10.36 4.23 2.40
CA SER A 305 8.93 4.48 2.49
C SER A 305 8.27 3.61 3.56
N ARG A 306 8.55 2.30 3.58
CA ARG A 306 8.03 1.37 4.59
C ARG A 306 8.48 1.71 6.00
N VAL A 307 9.75 2.08 6.21
CA VAL A 307 10.25 2.56 7.50
C VAL A 307 9.53 3.85 7.91
N THR A 308 9.37 4.78 6.98
CA THR A 308 8.68 6.05 7.24
C THR A 308 7.23 5.83 7.64
N LEU A 309 6.52 4.90 6.98
CA LEU A 309 5.15 4.54 7.38
C LEU A 309 5.11 3.96 8.79
N PHE A 310 6.01 3.03 9.10
CA PHE A 310 6.08 2.44 10.43
C PHE A 310 6.33 3.52 11.50
N LYS A 311 7.24 4.47 11.24
CA LYS A 311 7.48 5.62 12.13
C LYS A 311 6.26 6.52 12.25
N SER A 312 5.52 6.75 11.16
CA SER A 312 4.29 7.57 11.17
C SER A 312 3.11 6.98 11.94
N GLU A 313 3.21 5.73 12.40
CA GLU A 313 2.22 5.16 13.33
C GLU A 313 2.50 5.51 14.80
N GLN A 314 3.73 5.95 15.10
CA GLN A 314 4.22 6.20 16.47
C GLN A 314 4.54 7.67 16.71
N ASP A 315 5.11 8.33 15.70
CA ASP A 315 5.65 9.69 15.74
C ASP A 315 4.71 10.68 15.02
N ASP A 316 4.81 11.97 15.36
CA ASP A 316 4.09 13.05 14.67
C ASP A 316 4.52 13.20 13.20
N GLY A 317 3.58 13.55 12.33
CA GLY A 317 3.82 13.66 10.89
C GLY A 317 4.93 14.64 10.52
N ALA A 318 5.02 15.79 11.20
CA ALA A 318 6.06 16.79 10.91
C ALA A 318 7.45 16.28 11.31
N ASP A 319 7.56 15.55 12.42
CA ASP A 319 8.82 14.97 12.87
C ASP A 319 9.30 13.83 11.97
N VAL A 320 8.36 13.03 11.46
CA VAL A 320 8.65 11.99 10.46
C VAL A 320 9.18 12.60 9.16
N LEU A 321 8.56 13.68 8.66
CA LEU A 321 9.04 14.38 7.46
C LEU A 321 10.47 14.93 7.66
N ARG A 322 10.72 15.60 8.79
CA ARG A 322 12.07 16.09 9.15
C ARG A 322 13.08 14.94 9.28
N TRP A 323 12.64 13.77 9.75
CA TRP A 323 13.49 12.59 9.83
C TRP A 323 13.87 12.09 8.44
N VAL A 324 12.92 11.98 7.51
CA VAL A 324 13.19 11.60 6.11
C VAL A 324 14.15 12.58 5.45
N ASP A 325 13.93 13.89 5.62
CA ASP A 325 14.82 14.93 5.06
C ASP A 325 16.25 14.79 5.60
N ARG A 326 16.41 14.56 6.92
CA ARG A 326 17.73 14.33 7.53
C ARG A 326 18.39 13.06 6.99
N MET A 327 17.65 11.98 6.75
CA MET A 327 18.22 10.76 6.17
C MET A 327 18.71 11.00 4.75
N LEU A 328 17.95 11.72 3.94
CA LEU A 328 18.34 12.09 2.58
C LEU A 328 19.59 12.99 2.57
N ILE A 329 19.62 14.03 3.41
CA ILE A 329 20.78 14.92 3.52
C ILE A 329 22.03 14.13 3.90
N ARG A 330 21.95 13.24 4.89
CA ARG A 330 23.09 12.40 5.31
C ARG A 330 23.58 11.48 4.19
N LEU A 331 22.66 10.89 3.43
CA LEU A 331 23.01 10.04 2.29
C LEU A 331 23.78 10.87 1.25
N CYS A 332 23.26 12.04 0.88
CA CYS A 332 23.90 12.90 -0.10
C CYS A 332 25.24 13.47 0.41
N GLN A 333 25.37 13.83 1.69
CA GLN A 333 26.64 14.25 2.28
C GLN A 333 27.71 13.15 2.21
N LYS A 334 27.30 11.87 2.33
CA LYS A 334 28.22 10.75 2.30
C LYS A 334 28.64 10.34 0.89
N PHE A 335 27.71 10.34 -0.07
CA PHE A 335 27.91 9.72 -1.39
C PHE A 335 27.89 10.68 -2.59
N ALA A 336 27.59 11.96 -2.40
CA ALA A 336 27.69 12.94 -3.48
C ALA A 336 29.11 13.51 -3.60
N ASP A 337 29.48 13.90 -4.81
CA ASP A 337 30.68 14.69 -5.06
C ASP A 337 30.33 16.17 -4.95
N TYR A 338 31.03 16.91 -4.09
CA TYR A 338 30.88 18.36 -3.97
C TYR A 338 32.13 19.01 -3.37
N ARG A 339 32.25 20.31 -3.59
CA ARG A 339 33.17 21.19 -2.89
C ARG A 339 32.39 21.96 -1.83
N LYS A 340 32.97 22.06 -0.63
CA LYS A 340 32.36 22.72 0.51
C LYS A 340 31.96 24.16 0.15
N ASP A 341 30.77 24.55 0.59
CA ASP A 341 30.19 25.90 0.40
C ASP A 341 30.04 26.32 -1.07
N MET A 342 30.00 25.37 -2.02
CA MET A 342 29.75 25.64 -3.45
C MET A 342 28.62 24.75 -4.01
N ASP A 343 27.39 25.26 -3.98
CA ASP A 343 26.16 24.59 -4.40
C ASP A 343 26.28 23.92 -5.79
N GLU A 344 26.81 24.66 -6.78
CA GLU A 344 26.89 24.23 -8.19
C GLU A 344 27.79 23.01 -8.41
N SER A 345 28.65 22.68 -7.44
CA SER A 345 29.57 21.53 -7.51
C SER A 345 28.90 20.20 -7.18
N PHE A 346 27.71 20.20 -6.58
CA PHE A 346 27.01 19.00 -6.14
C PHE A 346 26.64 18.08 -7.31
N ARG A 347 27.14 16.84 -7.29
CA ARG A 347 26.84 15.81 -8.28
C ARG A 347 26.55 14.48 -7.59
N LEU A 348 25.53 13.78 -8.07
CA LEU A 348 25.22 12.40 -7.69
C LEU A 348 25.58 11.48 -8.84
N SER A 349 26.10 10.29 -8.53
CA SER A 349 26.29 9.23 -9.51
C SER A 349 24.94 8.68 -9.98
N PRO A 350 24.90 7.99 -11.14
CA PRO A 350 23.66 7.40 -11.66
C PRO A 350 22.94 6.46 -10.68
N GLN A 351 23.69 5.80 -9.78
CA GLN A 351 23.14 4.91 -8.76
C GLN A 351 22.28 5.66 -7.71
N PHE A 352 22.48 6.97 -7.52
CA PHE A 352 21.80 7.77 -6.50
C PHE A 352 20.94 8.89 -7.07
N SER A 353 20.99 9.15 -8.38
CA SER A 353 20.43 10.36 -9.00
C SER A 353 18.92 10.48 -8.87
N LEU A 354 18.17 9.38 -8.85
CA LEU A 354 16.71 9.35 -8.71
C LEU A 354 16.26 9.33 -7.24
N TYR A 355 17.12 8.92 -6.31
CA TYR A 355 16.74 8.78 -4.90
C TYR A 355 16.18 10.08 -4.29
N PRO A 356 16.78 11.28 -4.47
CA PRO A 356 16.19 12.53 -4.00
C PRO A 356 14.80 12.81 -4.58
N GLN A 357 14.56 12.42 -5.84
CA GLN A 357 13.27 12.57 -6.51
C GLN A 357 12.22 11.64 -5.91
N PHE A 358 12.55 10.37 -5.64
CA PHE A 358 11.63 9.46 -4.94
C PHE A 358 11.27 9.99 -3.55
N ILE A 359 12.25 10.52 -2.80
CA ILE A 359 11.99 11.11 -1.50
C ILE A 359 11.12 12.37 -1.63
N TYR A 360 11.30 13.18 -2.69
CA TYR A 360 10.42 14.31 -2.99
C TYR A 360 8.95 13.89 -3.12
N TYR A 361 8.67 12.89 -3.93
CA TYR A 361 7.31 12.41 -4.13
C TYR A 361 6.75 11.68 -2.91
N LEU A 362 7.57 10.91 -2.18
CA LEU A 362 7.16 10.26 -0.92
C LEU A 362 6.65 11.29 0.10
N ARG A 363 7.39 12.38 0.33
CA ARG A 363 7.05 13.42 1.31
C ARG A 363 5.71 14.10 1.06
N ARG A 364 5.30 14.20 -0.21
CA ARG A 364 4.03 14.81 -0.63
C ARG A 364 2.93 13.80 -0.96
N SER A 365 3.25 12.51 -0.86
CA SER A 365 2.28 11.45 -1.10
C SER A 365 1.20 11.42 -0.03
N GLN A 366 0.05 10.84 -0.38
CA GLN A 366 -1.07 10.59 0.53
C GLN A 366 -0.74 9.63 1.69
N PHE A 367 0.45 9.01 1.67
CA PHE A 367 0.92 8.18 2.76
C PHE A 367 1.37 9.01 3.96
N LEU A 368 1.89 10.23 3.73
CA LEU A 368 2.43 11.13 4.75
C LEU A 368 1.62 12.43 4.87
N GLN A 369 1.23 13.02 3.74
CA GLN A 369 0.33 14.19 3.73
C GLN A 369 -1.12 13.70 3.70
N VAL A 370 -1.69 13.53 4.88
CA VAL A 370 -3.05 12.98 5.04
C VAL A 370 -4.17 14.01 4.87
N PHE A 371 -3.83 15.26 4.53
CA PHE A 371 -4.82 16.27 4.19
C PHE A 371 -5.68 15.81 3.01
N ASN A 372 -6.97 16.14 3.05
CA ASN A 372 -7.97 15.71 2.05
C ASN A 372 -8.14 14.17 1.92
N ASN A 373 -7.66 13.40 2.89
CA ASN A 373 -7.95 11.98 3.02
C ASN A 373 -8.67 11.72 4.34
N SER A 374 -9.54 10.72 4.34
CA SER A 374 -10.10 10.19 5.58
C SER A 374 -9.11 9.26 6.29
N PRO A 375 -9.24 9.07 7.62
CA PRO A 375 -8.52 8.05 8.37
C PRO A 375 -8.56 6.65 7.74
N ASP A 376 -9.71 6.22 7.22
CA ASP A 376 -9.89 4.91 6.61
C ASP A 376 -9.15 4.80 5.25
N GLU A 377 -9.18 5.84 4.43
CA GLU A 377 -8.43 5.88 3.16
C GLU A 377 -6.92 5.83 3.40
N THR A 378 -6.41 6.60 4.36
CA THR A 378 -4.99 6.55 4.72
C THR A 378 -4.59 5.15 5.19
N ALA A 379 -5.41 4.50 6.02
CA ALA A 379 -5.15 3.13 6.47
C ALA A 379 -5.13 2.14 5.29
N PHE A 380 -6.05 2.29 4.33
CA PHE A 380 -6.09 1.48 3.11
C PHE A 380 -4.85 1.67 2.24
N TYR A 381 -4.47 2.91 1.92
CA TYR A 381 -3.28 3.17 1.09
C TYR A 381 -2.01 2.60 1.73
N ARG A 382 -1.83 2.81 3.05
CA ARG A 382 -0.68 2.27 3.79
C ARG A 382 -0.68 0.75 3.81
N HIS A 383 -1.84 0.11 3.98
CA HIS A 383 -1.96 -1.35 3.92
C HIS A 383 -1.47 -1.91 2.58
N ILE A 384 -1.85 -1.28 1.47
CA ILE A 384 -1.45 -1.73 0.14
C ILE A 384 0.05 -1.53 -0.11
N LEU A 385 0.64 -0.38 0.26
CA LEU A 385 2.09 -0.15 0.13
C LEU A 385 2.93 -1.18 0.91
N LEU A 386 2.42 -1.64 2.05
CA LEU A 386 3.07 -2.66 2.87
C LEU A 386 2.94 -4.09 2.30
N THR A 387 2.07 -4.29 1.31
CA THR A 387 1.87 -5.57 0.62
C THR A 387 2.73 -5.67 -0.63
N GLU A 388 2.76 -4.59 -1.42
CA GLU A 388 3.22 -4.60 -2.80
C GLU A 388 4.72 -4.69 -3.01
N ASN A 389 5.13 -5.15 -4.18
CA ASN A 389 6.53 -5.29 -4.59
C ASN A 389 7.20 -3.92 -4.86
N THR A 390 8.49 -3.93 -5.21
CA THR A 390 9.25 -2.70 -5.51
C THR A 390 8.61 -1.86 -6.61
N ASN A 391 8.30 -2.47 -7.76
CA ASN A 391 7.77 -1.75 -8.92
C ASN A 391 6.43 -1.06 -8.61
N ASN A 392 5.48 -1.79 -8.04
CA ASN A 392 4.17 -1.25 -7.68
C ASN A 392 4.28 -0.18 -6.57
N SER A 393 5.20 -0.38 -5.62
CA SER A 393 5.48 0.61 -4.57
C SER A 393 6.09 1.90 -5.13
N LEU A 394 6.95 1.82 -6.16
CA LEU A 394 7.48 3.01 -6.83
C LEU A 394 6.37 3.77 -7.56
N ILE A 395 5.49 3.10 -8.28
CA ILE A 395 4.33 3.72 -8.94
C ILE A 395 3.44 4.44 -7.91
N MET A 396 3.26 3.84 -6.73
CA MET A 396 2.53 4.45 -5.62
C MET A 396 3.20 5.72 -5.07
N ILE A 397 4.54 5.72 -4.99
CA ILE A 397 5.33 6.85 -4.47
C ILE A 397 5.39 7.96 -5.51
N GLN A 398 5.84 7.61 -6.72
CA GLN A 398 5.98 8.48 -7.89
C GLN A 398 5.17 7.87 -9.05
N PRO A 399 3.93 8.36 -9.26
CA PRO A 399 3.09 7.95 -10.38
C PRO A 399 3.79 8.05 -11.74
N THR A 400 3.43 7.15 -12.66
CA THR A 400 3.90 7.21 -14.04
C THR A 400 2.95 8.06 -14.89
N LEU A 401 3.53 8.76 -15.87
CA LEU A 401 2.78 9.61 -16.80
C LEU A 401 3.27 9.32 -18.22
N THR A 402 2.37 8.80 -19.06
CA THR A 402 2.63 8.51 -20.48
C THR A 402 1.89 9.53 -21.33
N SER A 403 2.56 10.09 -22.34
CA SER A 403 1.98 11.06 -23.28
C SER A 403 1.78 10.42 -24.65
N PHE A 404 0.61 10.66 -25.25
CA PHE A 404 0.20 10.19 -26.56
C PHE A 404 -0.11 11.41 -27.44
N GLN A 405 0.49 11.46 -28.64
CA GLN A 405 0.27 12.53 -29.62
C GLN A 405 0.09 11.91 -31.02
N LEU A 406 -0.46 12.66 -31.97
CA LEU A 406 -0.72 12.15 -33.34
C LEU A 406 0.55 11.73 -34.10
N ASP A 407 1.65 12.44 -33.89
CA ASP A 407 2.87 12.32 -34.68
C ASP A 407 4.03 11.65 -33.91
N SER A 408 3.74 10.99 -32.79
CA SER A 408 4.75 10.29 -31.98
C SER A 408 4.19 9.07 -31.27
N ASP A 409 5.05 8.08 -31.10
CA ASP A 409 4.73 6.91 -30.27
C ASP A 409 4.56 7.30 -28.79
N PRO A 410 3.78 6.53 -28.01
CA PRO A 410 3.61 6.76 -26.58
C PRO A 410 4.97 6.87 -25.86
N GLN A 411 5.14 7.94 -25.09
CA GLN A 411 6.41 8.21 -24.39
C GLN A 411 6.19 8.57 -22.92
N ALA A 412 7.04 8.04 -22.05
CA ALA A 412 7.09 8.44 -20.65
C ALA A 412 7.53 9.91 -20.53
N VAL A 413 6.74 10.71 -19.83
CA VAL A 413 7.01 12.13 -19.59
C VAL A 413 7.18 12.40 -18.11
N LEU A 414 7.77 13.54 -17.76
CA LEU A 414 7.93 13.95 -16.37
C LEU A 414 6.55 14.13 -15.72
N LEU A 415 6.41 13.70 -14.46
CA LEU A 415 5.22 13.96 -13.64
C LEU A 415 5.19 15.44 -13.21
N ASP A 416 5.01 16.31 -14.19
CA ASP A 416 5.24 17.75 -14.09
C ASP A 416 4.18 18.52 -14.88
N SER A 417 3.88 19.73 -14.43
CA SER A 417 2.95 20.64 -15.08
C SER A 417 3.33 20.98 -16.52
N VAL A 418 4.62 20.96 -16.87
CA VAL A 418 5.11 21.18 -18.24
C VAL A 418 4.74 20.06 -19.21
N SER A 419 4.39 18.87 -18.71
CA SER A 419 3.98 17.73 -19.53
C SER A 419 2.52 17.82 -19.98
N VAL A 420 1.72 18.70 -19.37
CA VAL A 420 0.34 18.94 -19.76
C VAL A 420 0.32 19.86 -20.98
N LYS A 421 -0.05 19.29 -22.13
CA LYS A 421 -0.15 19.98 -23.41
C LYS A 421 -1.57 19.92 -23.97
N ASP A 422 -1.95 20.93 -24.74
CA ASP A 422 -3.28 21.01 -25.35
C ASP A 422 -3.52 19.91 -26.41
N ASP A 423 -2.47 19.47 -27.10
CA ASP A 423 -2.48 18.54 -28.23
C ASP A 423 -2.08 17.10 -27.85
N ALA A 424 -2.07 16.76 -26.56
CA ALA A 424 -1.69 15.45 -26.06
C ALA A 424 -2.80 14.80 -25.23
N ILE A 425 -2.79 13.46 -25.19
CA ILE A 425 -3.50 12.67 -24.19
C ILE A 425 -2.48 12.18 -23.17
N LEU A 426 -2.82 12.22 -21.89
CA LEU A 426 -1.97 11.70 -20.83
C LEU A 426 -2.64 10.48 -20.18
N LEU A 427 -1.87 9.41 -19.97
CA LEU A 427 -2.23 8.29 -19.11
C LEU A 427 -1.43 8.41 -17.81
N LEU A 428 -2.12 8.72 -16.73
CA LEU A 428 -1.58 8.75 -15.38
C LEU A 428 -1.90 7.44 -14.67
N ASP A 429 -0.87 6.78 -14.17
CA ASP A 429 -1.02 5.62 -13.29
C ASP A 429 -0.44 5.91 -11.90
N THR A 430 -1.33 5.95 -10.91
CA THR A 430 -1.00 6.17 -9.49
C THR A 430 -1.03 4.89 -8.66
N PHE A 431 -1.04 3.73 -9.30
CA PHE A 431 -1.41 2.42 -8.76
C PHE A 431 -2.90 2.32 -8.36
N PHE A 432 -3.42 3.27 -7.56
CA PHE A 432 -4.79 3.29 -7.05
C PHE A 432 -5.82 3.84 -8.05
N HIS A 433 -5.38 4.72 -8.95
CA HIS A 433 -6.18 5.32 -10.01
C HIS A 433 -5.43 5.20 -11.33
N ILE A 434 -6.16 4.83 -12.38
CA ILE A 434 -5.74 4.97 -13.77
C ILE A 434 -6.58 6.08 -14.37
N LEU A 435 -5.92 7.14 -14.84
CA LEU A 435 -6.56 8.35 -15.32
C LEU A 435 -6.10 8.67 -16.73
N ILE A 436 -7.06 8.79 -17.65
CA ILE A 436 -6.86 9.33 -19.00
C ILE A 436 -7.27 10.79 -18.98
N PHE A 437 -6.36 11.67 -19.38
CA PHE A 437 -6.56 13.10 -19.47
C PHE A 437 -6.44 13.56 -20.92
N HIS A 438 -7.48 14.19 -21.45
CA HIS A 438 -7.47 14.77 -22.79
C HIS A 438 -7.12 16.27 -22.71
N GLY A 439 -6.02 16.66 -23.38
CA GLY A 439 -5.66 18.06 -23.56
C GLY A 439 -6.75 18.87 -24.27
N LYS A 440 -6.68 20.19 -24.17
CA LYS A 440 -7.72 21.10 -24.66
C LYS A 440 -8.11 20.86 -26.12
N THR A 441 -7.14 20.85 -27.02
CA THR A 441 -7.35 20.64 -28.47
C THR A 441 -7.91 19.25 -28.74
N ILE A 442 -7.42 18.22 -28.03
CA ILE A 442 -7.94 16.85 -28.16
C ILE A 442 -9.39 16.76 -27.71
N SER A 443 -9.76 17.41 -26.60
CA SER A 443 -11.13 17.48 -26.09
C SER A 443 -12.05 18.18 -27.10
N GLU A 444 -11.61 19.30 -27.69
CA GLU A 444 -12.36 20.02 -28.72
C GLU A 444 -12.61 19.13 -29.96
N TRP A 445 -11.59 18.41 -30.45
CA TRP A 445 -11.74 17.47 -31.58
C TRP A 445 -12.64 16.27 -31.24
N ARG A 446 -12.53 15.71 -30.03
CA ARG A 446 -13.39 14.62 -29.54
C ARG A 446 -14.85 15.04 -29.51
N LYS A 447 -15.14 16.26 -29.05
CA LYS A 447 -16.50 16.85 -29.00
C LYS A 447 -17.04 17.19 -30.39
N ALA A 448 -16.17 17.59 -31.33
CA ALA A 448 -16.54 17.83 -32.72
C ALA A 448 -16.84 16.54 -33.51
N GLY A 449 -16.55 15.36 -32.94
CA GLY A 449 -16.86 14.07 -33.58
C GLY A 449 -15.89 13.69 -34.69
N TYR A 450 -14.65 14.18 -34.65
CA TYR A 450 -13.66 13.89 -35.71
C TYR A 450 -13.34 12.39 -35.78
N GLN A 451 -13.35 11.69 -34.65
CA GLN A 451 -13.13 10.24 -34.56
C GLN A 451 -14.14 9.39 -35.35
N ASP A 452 -15.31 9.93 -35.69
CA ASP A 452 -16.36 9.23 -36.42
C ASP A 452 -16.25 9.42 -37.94
N GLN A 453 -15.37 10.32 -38.39
CA GLN A 453 -15.14 10.60 -39.80
C GLN A 453 -14.03 9.69 -40.35
N PRO A 454 -14.20 9.14 -41.57
CA PRO A 454 -13.24 8.20 -42.16
C PRO A 454 -11.87 8.84 -42.42
N ASP A 455 -11.82 10.15 -42.69
CA ASP A 455 -10.59 10.88 -42.98
C ASP A 455 -9.70 11.10 -41.75
N TYR A 456 -10.23 10.90 -40.54
CA TYR A 456 -9.53 11.09 -39.26
C TYR A 456 -9.37 9.78 -38.47
N ALA A 457 -9.14 8.67 -39.17
CA ALA A 457 -8.92 7.37 -38.56
C ALA A 457 -7.73 7.34 -37.57
N ASN A 458 -6.68 8.14 -37.83
CA ASN A 458 -5.55 8.33 -36.93
C ASN A 458 -5.95 8.96 -35.59
N PHE A 459 -6.86 9.94 -35.59
CA PHE A 459 -7.37 10.54 -34.35
C PHE A 459 -8.21 9.54 -33.54
N LYS A 460 -9.00 8.71 -34.22
CA LYS A 460 -9.71 7.60 -33.56
C LYS A 460 -8.74 6.63 -32.89
N GLN A 461 -7.65 6.26 -33.57
CA GLN A 461 -6.61 5.41 -33.01
C GLN A 461 -5.97 6.04 -31.76
N LEU A 462 -5.58 7.31 -31.83
CA LEU A 462 -5.02 8.06 -30.71
C LEU A 462 -5.92 8.01 -29.45
N LEU A 463 -7.24 8.09 -29.61
CA LEU A 463 -8.18 8.01 -28.48
C LEU A 463 -8.30 6.61 -27.86
N GLU A 464 -7.95 5.55 -28.59
CA GLU A 464 -8.06 4.16 -28.16
C GLU A 464 -6.75 3.61 -27.55
N GLU A 465 -5.59 4.05 -28.03
CA GLU A 465 -4.27 3.65 -27.51
C GLU A 465 -4.14 3.75 -25.97
N PRO A 466 -4.45 4.88 -25.30
CA PRO A 466 -4.34 4.97 -23.85
C PRO A 466 -5.34 4.07 -23.11
N LYS A 467 -6.47 3.71 -23.74
CA LYS A 467 -7.43 2.76 -23.15
C LYS A 467 -6.93 1.33 -23.23
N GLN A 468 -6.20 0.98 -24.28
CA GLN A 468 -5.57 -0.33 -24.43
C GLN A 468 -4.46 -0.50 -23.40
N GLU A 469 -3.55 0.48 -23.28
CA GLU A 469 -2.50 0.46 -22.26
C GLU A 469 -3.09 0.44 -20.83
N ALA A 470 -4.13 1.22 -20.58
CA ALA A 470 -4.87 1.16 -19.31
C ALA A 470 -5.46 -0.23 -19.03
N ALA A 471 -5.99 -0.92 -20.05
CA ALA A 471 -6.56 -2.26 -19.89
C ALA A 471 -5.50 -3.31 -19.55
N GLU A 472 -4.29 -3.18 -20.10
CA GLU A 472 -3.14 -4.05 -19.78
C GLU A 472 -2.71 -3.88 -18.32
N LEU A 473 -2.62 -2.63 -17.83
CA LEU A 473 -2.30 -2.34 -16.43
C LEU A 473 -3.33 -2.92 -15.46
N LEU A 474 -4.59 -3.06 -15.90
CA LEU A 474 -5.65 -3.64 -15.11
C LEU A 474 -5.52 -5.16 -14.95
N VAL A 475 -4.78 -5.90 -15.77
CA VAL A 475 -4.81 -7.38 -15.78
C VAL A 475 -4.37 -7.96 -14.44
N ASP A 476 -3.18 -7.59 -13.95
CA ASP A 476 -2.56 -8.22 -12.78
C ASP A 476 -2.74 -7.44 -11.47
N ARG A 477 -3.28 -6.21 -11.54
CA ARG A 477 -3.34 -5.32 -10.38
C ARG A 477 -4.34 -5.80 -9.32
N PHE A 478 -3.92 -5.78 -8.07
CA PHE A 478 -4.81 -6.06 -6.95
C PHE A 478 -4.57 -5.06 -5.81
N PRO A 479 -5.61 -4.36 -5.32
CA PRO A 479 -6.99 -4.35 -5.82
C PRO A 479 -7.11 -3.64 -7.18
N LEU A 480 -8.30 -3.73 -7.79
CA LEU A 480 -8.58 -3.00 -9.03
C LEU A 480 -8.50 -1.48 -8.77
N PRO A 481 -7.78 -0.72 -9.60
CA PRO A 481 -7.78 0.73 -9.47
C PRO A 481 -9.09 1.35 -9.96
N ARG A 482 -9.34 2.57 -9.51
CA ARG A 482 -10.42 3.39 -10.06
C ARG A 482 -10.00 3.93 -11.43
N PHE A 483 -10.84 3.71 -12.44
CA PHE A 483 -10.64 4.27 -13.77
C PHE A 483 -11.30 5.65 -13.89
N ILE A 484 -10.58 6.62 -14.45
CA ILE A 484 -11.03 8.01 -14.64
C ILE A 484 -10.73 8.42 -16.08
N ASP A 485 -11.74 8.90 -16.82
CA ASP A 485 -11.60 9.56 -18.13
C ASP A 485 -12.03 11.01 -17.94
N THR A 486 -11.13 11.96 -18.19
CA THR A 486 -11.34 13.39 -17.97
C THR A 486 -10.61 14.22 -19.02
N GLU A 487 -10.91 15.51 -19.05
CA GLU A 487 -10.38 16.47 -20.01
C GLU A 487 -9.97 17.77 -19.32
N GLU A 488 -9.26 18.64 -20.05
CA GLU A 488 -8.95 20.00 -19.61
C GLU A 488 -10.23 20.73 -19.15
N GLY A 489 -10.17 21.36 -17.96
CA GLY A 489 -11.32 22.00 -17.32
C GLY A 489 -12.34 21.06 -16.65
N GLY A 490 -12.17 19.73 -16.78
CA GLY A 490 -13.04 18.73 -16.13
C GLY A 490 -12.82 18.63 -14.61
N SER A 491 -13.88 18.38 -13.84
CA SER A 491 -13.78 18.29 -12.36
C SER A 491 -12.85 17.18 -11.87
N GLN A 492 -12.73 16.07 -12.61
CA GLN A 492 -11.88 14.94 -12.27
C GLN A 492 -10.41 15.17 -12.63
N ALA A 493 -10.08 16.19 -13.45
CA ALA A 493 -8.70 16.54 -13.77
C ALA A 493 -7.86 16.91 -12.53
N ARG A 494 -8.52 17.32 -11.44
CA ARG A 494 -7.86 17.55 -10.14
C ARG A 494 -7.03 16.36 -9.64
N PHE A 495 -7.42 15.12 -9.98
CA PHE A 495 -6.65 13.93 -9.64
C PHE A 495 -5.27 13.92 -10.32
N LEU A 496 -5.17 14.44 -11.55
CA LEU A 496 -3.89 14.66 -12.22
C LEU A 496 -3.12 15.81 -11.57
N TYR A 497 -3.71 17.01 -11.50
CA TYR A 497 -3.01 18.20 -11.01
C TYR A 497 -2.45 18.06 -9.61
N SER A 498 -3.14 17.34 -8.71
CA SER A 498 -2.67 17.10 -7.35
C SER A 498 -1.40 16.24 -7.27
N LYS A 499 -1.03 15.53 -8.34
CA LYS A 499 0.15 14.66 -8.41
C LYS A 499 1.32 15.29 -9.13
N LEU A 500 1.10 16.35 -9.91
CA LEU A 500 2.14 17.00 -10.71
C LEU A 500 3.12 17.80 -9.83
N ASN A 501 4.38 17.84 -10.25
CA ASN A 501 5.33 18.83 -9.78
C ASN A 501 4.94 20.24 -10.29
N PRO A 502 4.78 21.25 -9.40
CA PRO A 502 4.38 22.60 -9.79
C PRO A 502 5.59 23.41 -10.31
N SER A 503 6.19 23.01 -11.44
CA SER A 503 7.29 23.77 -12.07
C SER A 503 6.83 25.14 -12.59
N THR A 504 5.60 25.20 -13.10
CA THR A 504 4.88 26.43 -13.46
C THR A 504 3.82 26.71 -12.40
N SER A 505 4.15 27.60 -11.46
CA SER A 505 3.24 28.03 -10.39
C SER A 505 2.71 29.45 -10.63
N TYR A 506 1.57 29.77 -10.04
CA TYR A 506 0.93 31.09 -10.18
C TYR A 506 1.78 32.24 -9.63
N ASN A 507 2.72 31.96 -8.72
CA ASN A 507 3.63 32.95 -8.14
C ASN A 507 4.84 33.26 -9.04
N ASN A 508 5.17 32.40 -10.00
CA ASN A 508 6.30 32.56 -10.94
C ASN A 508 5.81 32.81 -12.38
N GLN A 509 5.00 33.86 -12.58
CA GLN A 509 4.50 34.25 -13.91
C GLN A 509 5.59 34.65 -14.93
N ASP A 510 6.84 34.82 -14.51
CA ASP A 510 7.97 35.15 -15.40
C ASP A 510 8.50 33.95 -16.21
N VAL A 511 8.03 32.72 -15.93
CA VAL A 511 8.35 31.55 -16.78
C VAL A 511 7.21 31.36 -17.77
N ILE A 512 7.38 31.93 -18.97
CA ILE A 512 6.57 31.65 -20.16
C ILE A 512 6.81 30.19 -20.57
N GLY A 513 6.12 29.26 -19.89
CA GLY A 513 6.09 27.85 -20.25
C GLY A 513 4.72 27.50 -20.84
N ASN A 514 4.71 26.80 -21.98
CA ASN A 514 3.51 26.24 -22.62
C ASN A 514 2.86 25.07 -21.82
N GLY A 515 3.03 25.05 -20.49
CA GLY A 515 2.51 24.00 -19.60
C GLY A 515 1.35 24.52 -18.75
N ALA A 516 0.57 23.60 -18.17
CA ALA A 516 -0.51 23.98 -17.26
C ALA A 516 0.03 24.64 -15.99
N VAL A 517 -0.75 25.52 -15.35
CA VAL A 517 -0.36 26.17 -14.08
C VAL A 517 -0.99 25.42 -12.92
N VAL A 518 -0.17 24.90 -12.01
CA VAL A 518 -0.66 24.24 -10.79
C VAL A 518 -0.84 25.29 -9.70
N LEU A 519 -2.07 25.44 -9.22
CA LEU A 519 -2.42 26.38 -8.16
C LEU A 519 -2.12 25.77 -6.78
N THR A 520 -0.86 25.85 -6.35
CA THR A 520 -0.40 25.33 -5.06
C THR A 520 0.76 26.15 -4.50
N ASP A 521 0.89 26.16 -3.17
CA ASP A 521 2.05 26.69 -2.44
C ASP A 521 3.12 25.62 -2.18
N ASP A 522 2.90 24.41 -2.70
CA ASP A 522 3.87 23.33 -2.59
C ASP A 522 5.20 23.68 -3.28
N VAL A 523 6.29 23.28 -2.63
CA VAL A 523 7.64 23.46 -3.16
C VAL A 523 7.84 22.56 -4.39
N SER A 524 8.33 23.13 -5.49
CA SER A 524 8.67 22.36 -6.69
C SER A 524 9.91 21.48 -6.48
N LEU A 525 10.07 20.46 -7.30
CA LEU A 525 11.24 19.58 -7.28
C LEU A 525 12.54 20.36 -7.45
N GLN A 526 12.56 21.38 -8.29
CA GLN A 526 13.75 22.22 -8.53
C GLN A 526 14.14 23.01 -7.28
N VAL A 527 13.16 23.64 -6.61
CA VAL A 527 13.42 24.38 -5.36
C VAL A 527 13.84 23.41 -4.24
N PHE A 528 13.19 22.25 -4.17
CA PHE A 528 13.58 21.20 -3.23
C PHE A 528 15.03 20.74 -3.44
N MET A 529 15.42 20.46 -4.68
CA MET A 529 16.80 20.08 -5.02
C MET A 529 17.79 21.20 -4.70
N GLY A 530 17.43 22.47 -4.95
CA GLY A 530 18.26 23.61 -4.58
C GLY A 530 18.49 23.73 -3.07
N HIS A 531 17.46 23.47 -2.25
CA HIS A 531 17.61 23.43 -0.79
C HIS A 531 18.45 22.23 -0.33
N LEU A 532 18.23 21.06 -0.91
CA LEU A 532 19.03 19.87 -0.62
C LEU A 532 20.52 20.12 -0.91
N GLN A 533 20.84 20.67 -2.08
CA GLN A 533 22.21 21.01 -2.48
C GLN A 533 22.88 21.92 -1.45
N LYS A 534 22.23 23.04 -1.09
CA LYS A 534 22.71 23.99 -0.08
C LYS A 534 23.00 23.33 1.26
N LEU A 535 22.09 22.48 1.75
CA LEU A 535 22.23 21.80 3.04
C LEU A 535 23.33 20.72 3.01
N VAL A 536 23.53 20.07 1.87
CA VAL A 536 24.59 19.06 1.72
C VAL A 536 25.97 19.73 1.70
N VAL A 537 26.17 20.76 0.88
CA VAL A 537 27.49 21.40 0.73
C VAL A 537 27.94 22.22 1.94
N SER A 538 26.98 22.67 2.76
CA SER A 538 27.23 23.37 4.03
C SER A 538 27.41 22.43 5.23
N GLY A 539 27.20 21.13 5.04
CA GLY A 539 27.37 20.12 6.07
C GLY A 539 28.78 20.09 6.66
N SER A 540 28.86 19.98 7.99
CA SER A 540 30.11 19.62 8.65
C SER A 540 30.31 18.12 8.46
N SER A 541 31.19 17.74 7.54
CA SER A 541 31.61 16.35 7.30
C SER A 541 32.10 15.66 8.58
#